data_AF-A0A9X2XXJ4-F1
#
_entry.id   AF-A0A9X2XXJ4-F1
#
_cell.length_a   1.000
_cell.length_b   1.000
_cell.length_c   1.000
_cell.angle_alpha   90.00
_cell.angle_beta   90.00
_cell.angle_gamma   90.00
#
_symmetry.space_group_name_H-M   'P 1'
#
loop_
_entity.id
_entity.type
_entity.pdbx_description
1 polymer ?
#
loop_
_entity_poly.entity_id
_entity_poly.type
_entity_poly.pdbx_seq_one_letter_code
_entity_poly.pdbx_strand_id
1 'polypeptide(L)'
;MREKLSDTDASDRNAQTRHRRGGREDMAVPPAEFRSYYGRQILKTPVWNWMIAAYLFSGGLSAGSAMLAAGADLTGRTELRRVSRLGALASLLASMYFLIGDLGRPERFHHMLRVAKPSSPMSMGTWILGGYGPGAGVAALAELMPRRLRRTRLGRL
;
A
#
# COMPACT_ATOMS: atom_id res chain seq x y z
N MET A 1 -25.54 -29.05 -2.55
CA MET A 1 -25.52 -30.05 -3.63
C MET A 1 -24.05 -30.35 -3.92
N ARG A 2 -23.56 -31.54 -3.52
CA ARG A 2 -22.14 -31.96 -3.61
C ARG A 2 -21.95 -32.76 -4.89
N GLU A 3 -21.15 -32.30 -5.83
CA GLU A 3 -20.66 -33.15 -6.92
C GLU A 3 -19.40 -33.88 -6.45
N LYS A 4 -19.58 -35.16 -6.13
CA LYS A 4 -18.54 -36.17 -6.17
C LYS A 4 -18.61 -36.80 -7.55
N LEU A 5 -17.65 -36.58 -8.44
CA LEU A 5 -17.54 -37.36 -9.67
C LEU A 5 -16.07 -37.49 -10.13
N SER A 6 -15.61 -38.75 -10.13
CA SER A 6 -14.71 -39.31 -11.14
C SER A 6 -13.18 -39.10 -11.03
N ASP A 7 -12.58 -39.13 -9.84
CA ASP A 7 -11.11 -39.20 -9.70
C ASP A 7 -10.53 -40.63 -9.58
N THR A 8 -11.36 -41.68 -9.52
CA THR A 8 -10.89 -43.05 -9.19
C THR A 8 -10.51 -43.91 -10.41
N ASP A 9 -10.98 -43.60 -11.64
CA ASP A 9 -10.86 -44.54 -12.77
C ASP A 9 -9.68 -44.28 -13.72
N ALA A 10 -9.00 -43.14 -13.62
CA ALA A 10 -7.92 -42.76 -14.54
C ALA A 10 -6.55 -43.28 -14.10
N SER A 11 -6.34 -43.50 -12.80
CA SER A 11 -5.06 -43.97 -12.24
C SER A 11 -4.80 -45.45 -12.49
N ASP A 12 -5.85 -46.29 -12.55
CA ASP A 12 -5.69 -47.75 -12.53
C ASP A 12 -5.35 -48.36 -13.89
N ARG A 13 -5.75 -47.72 -15.00
CA ARG A 13 -5.54 -48.30 -16.35
C ARG A 13 -4.09 -48.25 -16.82
N ASN A 14 -3.31 -47.29 -16.33
CA ASN A 14 -1.91 -47.08 -16.73
C ASN A 14 -0.90 -47.81 -15.82
N ALA A 15 -1.33 -48.26 -14.64
CA ALA A 15 -0.47 -48.96 -13.68
C ALA A 15 -0.23 -50.44 -14.06
N GLN A 16 -1.20 -51.09 -14.71
CA GLN A 16 -1.11 -52.53 -15.03
C GLN A 16 -0.22 -52.87 -16.22
N THR A 17 0.04 -51.94 -17.14
CA THR A 17 0.70 -52.25 -18.43
C THR A 17 2.24 -52.23 -18.38
N ARG A 18 2.86 -51.82 -17.26
CA ARG A 18 4.31 -51.57 -17.20
C ARG A 18 5.15 -52.61 -16.46
N HIS A 19 4.57 -53.72 -16.01
CA HIS A 19 5.28 -54.63 -15.10
C HIS A 19 6.05 -55.79 -15.77
N ARG A 20 6.45 -55.68 -17.05
CA ARG A 20 7.10 -56.81 -17.74
C ARG A 20 8.18 -56.42 -18.76
N ARG A 21 9.25 -55.72 -18.35
CA ARG A 21 10.60 -55.83 -18.98
C ARG A 21 11.67 -54.99 -18.28
N GLY A 22 12.80 -55.64 -17.96
CA GLY A 22 14.10 -55.04 -17.61
C GLY A 22 14.17 -54.56 -16.15
N GLY A 23 15.14 -54.91 -15.30
CA GLY A 23 16.52 -55.27 -15.57
C GLY A 23 17.44 -54.13 -15.13
N ARG A 24 17.75 -54.07 -13.82
CA ARG A 24 18.84 -53.33 -13.15
C ARG A 24 19.17 -51.92 -13.65
N GLU A 25 18.58 -50.95 -12.97
CA GLU A 25 19.28 -49.74 -12.52
C GLU A 25 18.45 -49.11 -11.39
N ASP A 26 18.95 -49.19 -10.16
CA ASP A 26 18.38 -48.44 -9.03
C ASP A 26 18.57 -46.95 -9.34
N MET A 27 17.55 -46.34 -9.95
CA MET A 27 17.50 -44.89 -10.11
C MET A 27 17.53 -44.27 -8.71
N ALA A 28 18.65 -43.61 -8.37
CA ALA A 28 18.85 -42.88 -7.11
C ALA A 28 17.88 -41.68 -6.93
N VAL A 29 16.95 -41.49 -7.87
CA VAL A 29 15.93 -40.45 -7.86
C VAL A 29 14.56 -41.12 -7.76
N PRO A 30 13.77 -40.83 -6.70
CA PRO A 30 12.39 -41.30 -6.60
C PRO A 30 11.59 -40.93 -7.86
N PRO A 31 10.62 -41.77 -8.28
CA PRO A 31 9.80 -41.47 -9.45
C PRO A 31 9.14 -40.09 -9.31
N ALA A 32 9.26 -39.27 -10.34
CA ALA A 32 8.75 -37.89 -10.33
C ALA A 32 7.22 -37.87 -10.23
N GLU A 33 6.68 -37.18 -9.22
CA GLU A 33 5.26 -36.86 -9.15
C GLU A 33 4.91 -35.75 -10.17
N PHE A 34 4.16 -36.12 -11.22
CA PHE A 34 3.70 -35.16 -12.21
C PHE A 34 2.59 -34.27 -11.63
N ARG A 35 2.96 -33.08 -11.15
CA ARG A 35 1.99 -32.07 -10.72
C ARG A 35 1.45 -31.31 -11.92
N SER A 36 0.14 -31.39 -12.15
CA SER A 36 -0.57 -30.61 -13.16
C SER A 36 -0.38 -29.09 -12.95
N TYR A 37 -0.17 -28.38 -14.05
CA TYR A 37 -0.20 -26.91 -14.10
C TYR A 37 -1.65 -26.39 -14.00
N TYR A 38 -2.61 -27.17 -14.52
CA TYR A 38 -4.03 -26.85 -14.49
C TYR A 38 -4.56 -26.93 -13.06
N GLY A 39 -5.22 -25.87 -12.60
CA GLY A 39 -5.73 -25.73 -11.23
C GLY A 39 -4.88 -24.83 -10.32
N ARG A 40 -3.71 -24.35 -10.76
CA ARG A 40 -2.97 -23.30 -10.04
C ARG A 40 -3.38 -21.92 -10.51
N GLN A 41 -3.44 -20.99 -9.58
CA GLN A 41 -3.72 -19.59 -9.86
C GLN A 41 -2.61 -19.01 -10.75
N ILE A 42 -2.99 -18.52 -11.93
CA ILE A 42 -2.06 -17.98 -12.95
C ILE A 42 -1.38 -16.71 -12.43
N LEU A 43 -2.09 -15.95 -11.58
CA LEU A 43 -1.62 -14.72 -10.95
C LEU A 43 -1.36 -14.95 -9.47
N LYS A 44 -0.30 -14.32 -8.97
CA LYS A 44 -0.01 -14.26 -7.54
C LYS A 44 -1.11 -13.45 -6.84
N THR A 45 -1.64 -13.99 -5.74
CA THR A 45 -2.63 -13.29 -4.91
C THR A 45 -2.07 -11.96 -4.42
N PRO A 46 -2.85 -10.87 -4.46
CA PRO A 46 -2.42 -9.58 -3.93
C PRO A 46 -2.13 -9.72 -2.44
N VAL A 47 -0.93 -9.29 -2.03
CA VAL A 47 -0.47 -9.30 -0.64
C VAL A 47 -0.88 -8.03 0.12
N TRP A 48 -1.86 -7.29 -0.40
CA TRP A 48 -2.24 -5.98 0.14
C TRP A 48 -3.02 -6.14 1.45
N ASN A 49 -2.54 -5.46 2.48
CA ASN A 49 -3.21 -5.38 3.77
C ASN A 49 -4.22 -4.20 3.77
N TRP A 50 -5.22 -4.23 4.65
CA TRP A 50 -6.20 -3.15 4.85
C TRP A 50 -5.52 -1.80 5.15
N MET A 51 -4.32 -1.85 5.73
CA MET A 51 -3.49 -0.69 6.02
C MET A 51 -3.20 0.14 4.77
N ILE A 52 -3.01 -0.50 3.61
CA ILE A 52 -2.79 0.19 2.34
C ILE A 52 -4.03 1.00 1.94
N ALA A 53 -5.23 0.42 2.07
CA ALA A 53 -6.47 1.12 1.79
C ALA A 53 -6.67 2.31 2.75
N ALA A 54 -6.41 2.12 4.04
CA ALA A 54 -6.49 3.18 5.04
C ALA A 54 -5.48 4.32 4.76
N TYR A 55 -4.25 3.98 4.38
CA TYR A 55 -3.21 4.93 3.99
C TYR A 55 -3.63 5.77 2.77
N LEU A 56 -4.14 5.13 1.71
CA LEU A 56 -4.56 5.82 0.49
C LEU A 56 -5.76 6.74 0.75
N PHE A 57 -6.75 6.27 1.51
CA PHE A 57 -7.91 7.06 1.88
C PHE A 57 -7.53 8.29 2.71
N SER A 58 -6.75 8.10 3.78
CA SER A 58 -6.31 9.19 4.64
C SER A 58 -5.37 10.17 3.93
N GLY A 59 -4.53 9.69 3.01
CA GLY A 59 -3.71 10.54 2.14
C GLY A 59 -4.55 11.41 1.22
N GLY A 60 -5.57 10.81 0.57
CA GLY A 60 -6.53 11.55 -0.27
C GLY A 60 -7.35 12.56 0.52
N LEU A 61 -7.83 12.17 1.72
CA LEU A 61 -8.55 13.06 2.64
C LEU A 61 -7.67 14.26 3.02
N SER A 62 -6.39 14.02 3.33
CA SER A 62 -5.45 15.09 3.63
C SER A 62 -5.31 16.10 2.49
N ALA A 63 -5.07 15.62 1.27
CA ALA A 63 -4.93 16.48 0.09
C ALA A 63 -6.23 17.26 -0.19
N GLY A 64 -7.39 16.60 -0.10
CA GLY A 64 -8.69 17.25 -0.26
C GLY A 64 -8.94 18.33 0.79
N SER A 65 -8.62 18.08 2.06
CA SER A 65 -8.69 19.10 3.12
C SER A 65 -7.72 20.26 2.88
N ALA A 66 -6.51 20.02 2.37
CA ALA A 66 -5.59 21.09 2.00
C ALA A 66 -6.12 21.96 0.84
N MET A 67 -6.76 21.34 -0.17
CA MET A 67 -7.42 22.08 -1.25
C MET A 67 -8.59 22.93 -0.74
N LEU A 68 -9.41 22.38 0.17
CA LEU A 68 -10.47 23.14 0.83
C LEU A 68 -9.93 24.31 1.64
N ALA A 69 -8.82 24.13 2.36
CA ALA A 69 -8.15 25.21 3.08
C ALA A 69 -7.69 26.32 2.14
N ALA A 70 -7.10 25.99 0.99
CA ALA A 70 -6.68 26.96 -0.01
C ALA A 70 -7.88 27.73 -0.59
N GLY A 71 -8.99 27.05 -0.88
CA GLY A 71 -10.23 27.69 -1.30
C GLY A 71 -10.83 28.60 -0.23
N ALA A 72 -10.78 28.18 1.03
CA ALA A 72 -11.22 28.98 2.18
C ALA A 72 -10.36 30.24 2.37
N ASP A 73 -9.05 30.14 2.11
CA ASP A 73 -8.12 31.27 2.10
C ASP A 73 -8.48 32.31 1.05
N LEU A 74 -8.69 31.87 -0.20
CA LEU A 74 -9.05 32.74 -1.31
C LEU A 74 -10.40 33.45 -1.11
N THR A 75 -11.27 32.89 -0.28
CA THR A 75 -12.62 33.40 -0.02
C THR A 75 -12.78 34.05 1.34
N GLY A 76 -11.70 34.20 2.12
CA GLY A 76 -11.69 34.89 3.41
C GLY A 76 -12.36 34.11 4.56
N ARG A 77 -12.58 32.80 4.40
CA ARG A 77 -13.33 31.94 5.34
C ARG A 77 -12.40 31.33 6.39
N THR A 78 -12.05 32.14 7.38
CA THR A 78 -11.00 31.80 8.38
C THR A 78 -11.29 30.54 9.22
N GLU A 79 -12.52 30.31 9.67
CA GLU A 79 -12.87 29.10 10.43
C GLU A 79 -12.76 27.83 9.57
N LEU A 80 -13.24 27.89 8.32
CA LEU A 80 -13.15 26.77 7.39
C LEU A 80 -11.70 26.45 7.03
N ARG A 81 -10.87 27.47 6.79
CA ARG A 81 -9.43 27.32 6.58
C ARG A 81 -8.78 26.58 7.75
N ARG A 82 -9.08 27.00 8.98
CA ARG A 82 -8.51 26.44 10.21
C ARG A 82 -8.84 24.96 10.37
N VAL A 83 -10.12 24.61 10.31
CA VAL A 83 -10.56 23.21 10.44
C VAL A 83 -9.97 22.35 9.32
N SER A 84 -9.94 22.88 8.09
CA SER A 84 -9.40 22.16 6.94
C SER A 84 -7.90 21.93 7.02
N ARG A 85 -7.09 22.91 7.49
CA ARG A 85 -5.64 22.73 7.69
C ARG A 85 -5.31 21.74 8.79
N LEU A 86 -6.03 21.79 9.91
CA LEU A 86 -5.86 20.84 11.01
C LEU A 86 -6.29 19.43 10.60
N GLY A 87 -7.42 19.31 9.90
CA GLY A 87 -7.87 18.05 9.31
C GLY A 87 -6.87 17.48 8.31
N ALA A 88 -6.32 18.31 7.43
CA ALA A 88 -5.29 17.91 6.49
C ALA A 88 -4.06 17.33 7.20
N LEU A 89 -3.57 17.99 8.25
CA LEU A 89 -2.44 17.50 9.03
C LEU A 89 -2.78 16.18 9.76
N ALA A 90 -3.94 16.10 10.41
CA ALA A 90 -4.36 14.88 11.11
C ALA A 90 -4.47 13.67 10.18
N SER A 91 -5.11 13.85 9.02
CA SER A 91 -5.22 12.81 8.00
C SER A 91 -3.88 12.43 7.39
N LEU A 92 -2.96 13.39 7.21
CA LEU A 92 -1.60 13.12 6.75
C LEU A 92 -0.84 12.23 7.76
N LEU A 93 -0.90 12.56 9.04
CA LEU A 93 -0.24 11.78 10.09
C LEU A 93 -0.81 10.35 10.17
N ALA A 94 -2.13 10.20 10.05
CA ALA A 94 -2.77 8.90 9.95
C ALA A 94 -2.28 8.12 8.71
N SER A 95 -2.18 8.78 7.55
CA SER A 95 -1.67 8.19 6.31
C SER A 95 -0.23 7.69 6.48
N MET A 96 0.63 8.50 7.09
CA MET A 96 2.02 8.13 7.35
C MET A 96 2.13 6.97 8.35
N TYR A 97 1.29 6.93 9.37
CA TYR A 97 1.23 5.83 10.34
C TYR A 97 0.85 4.50 9.66
N PHE A 98 -0.22 4.49 8.85
CA PHE A 98 -0.64 3.28 8.14
C PHE A 98 0.40 2.82 7.11
N LEU A 99 1.05 3.75 6.41
CA LEU A 99 2.12 3.43 5.48
C LEU A 99 3.30 2.76 6.20
N ILE A 100 3.81 3.38 7.26
CA ILE A 100 4.96 2.86 8.01
C ILE A 100 4.63 1.52 8.68
N GLY A 101 3.40 1.33 9.16
CA GLY A 101 2.96 0.07 9.74
C GLY A 101 2.81 -1.07 8.72
N ASP A 102 2.52 -0.76 7.45
CA ASP A 102 2.49 -1.76 6.36
C ASP A 102 3.92 -2.19 5.96
N LEU A 103 4.93 -1.34 6.21
CA LEU A 103 6.33 -1.74 6.05
C LEU A 103 6.68 -2.81 7.09
N GLY A 104 6.91 -4.05 6.65
CA GLY A 104 7.38 -5.13 7.53
C GLY A 104 8.70 -4.86 8.27
N ARG A 105 9.45 -3.80 7.91
CA ARG A 105 10.57 -3.24 8.67
C ARG A 105 10.50 -1.71 8.70
N PRO A 106 9.78 -1.11 9.67
CA PRO A 106 9.53 0.34 9.70
C PRO A 106 10.80 1.18 9.86
N GLU A 107 11.82 0.65 10.55
CA GLU A 107 13.12 1.31 10.74
C GLU A 107 13.79 1.70 9.41
N ARG A 108 13.47 0.98 8.32
CA ARG A 108 14.06 1.18 6.99
C ARG A 108 13.33 2.22 6.15
N PHE A 109 12.25 2.82 6.63
CA PHE A 109 11.51 3.86 5.89
C PHE A 109 12.43 4.98 5.38
N HIS A 110 13.39 5.40 6.20
CA HIS A 110 14.35 6.44 5.84
C HIS A 110 15.26 6.09 4.65
N HIS A 111 15.39 4.82 4.26
CA HIS A 111 16.08 4.43 3.03
C HIS A 111 15.28 4.79 1.76
N MET A 112 13.95 4.82 1.85
CA MET A 112 13.08 5.19 0.73
C MET A 112 13.18 6.68 0.39
N LEU A 113 13.49 7.52 1.38
CA LEU A 113 13.71 8.96 1.21
C LEU A 113 15.04 9.30 0.53
N ARG A 114 15.95 8.34 0.32
CA ARG A 114 17.26 8.60 -0.29
C ARG A 114 17.28 8.46 -1.81
N VAL A 115 16.35 7.70 -2.38
CA VAL A 115 16.39 7.31 -3.79
C VAL A 115 15.08 7.74 -4.47
N ALA A 116 15.19 8.59 -5.49
CA ALA A 116 14.07 8.97 -6.34
C ALA A 116 14.00 8.05 -7.57
N LYS A 117 12.93 7.25 -7.67
CA LYS A 117 12.64 6.37 -8.81
C LYS A 117 11.27 6.75 -9.39
N PRO A 118 11.21 7.61 -10.42
CA PRO A 118 9.94 8.07 -11.00
C PRO A 118 9.04 6.95 -11.53
N SER A 119 9.63 5.84 -11.99
CA SER A 119 8.90 4.65 -12.45
C SER A 119 8.31 3.80 -11.32
N SER A 120 8.64 4.10 -10.06
CA SER A 120 8.14 3.38 -8.89
C SER A 120 7.11 4.22 -8.15
N PRO A 121 5.83 3.81 -8.14
CA PRO A 121 4.77 4.51 -7.40
C PRO A 121 5.08 4.69 -5.92
N MET A 122 5.75 3.70 -5.31
CA MET A 122 6.12 3.72 -3.91
C MET A 122 7.21 4.77 -3.62
N SER A 123 8.21 4.91 -4.49
CA SER A 123 9.23 5.96 -4.36
C SER A 123 8.62 7.35 -4.55
N MET A 124 7.77 7.53 -5.57
CA MET A 124 7.10 8.81 -5.77
C MET A 124 6.19 9.19 -4.62
N GLY A 125 5.44 8.24 -4.07
CA GLY A 125 4.58 8.47 -2.89
C GLY A 125 5.39 8.98 -1.70
N THR A 126 6.54 8.38 -1.41
CA THR A 126 7.43 8.82 -0.32
C THR A 126 7.98 10.23 -0.54
N TRP A 127 8.38 10.58 -1.77
CA TRP A 127 8.83 11.94 -2.08
C TRP A 127 7.72 12.98 -2.03
N ILE A 128 6.51 12.64 -2.50
CA ILE A 128 5.33 13.51 -2.38
C ILE A 128 5.01 13.76 -0.91
N LEU A 129 4.95 12.70 -0.09
CA LEU A 129 4.72 12.81 1.35
C LEU A 129 5.81 13.66 2.03
N GLY A 130 7.08 13.43 1.67
CA GLY A 130 8.21 14.18 2.20
C GLY A 130 8.18 15.68 1.85
N GLY A 131 7.73 16.04 0.64
CA GLY A 131 7.58 17.43 0.22
C GLY A 131 6.32 18.11 0.77
N TYR A 132 5.19 17.39 0.77
CA TYR A 132 3.89 17.90 1.24
C TYR A 132 3.86 18.09 2.77
N GLY A 133 4.43 17.15 3.52
CA GLY A 133 4.28 17.10 4.97
C GLY A 133 4.78 18.33 5.73
N PRO A 134 6.00 18.85 5.45
CA PRO A 134 6.47 20.09 6.06
C PRO A 134 5.55 21.28 5.77
N GLY A 135 5.04 21.41 4.54
CA GLY A 135 4.12 22.48 4.16
C GLY A 135 2.79 22.40 4.91
N ALA A 136 2.19 21.21 4.98
CA ALA A 136 0.97 20.97 5.75
C ALA A 136 1.16 21.23 7.25
N GLY A 137 2.32 20.84 7.80
CA GLY A 137 2.69 21.09 9.20
C GLY A 137 2.81 22.57 9.51
N VAL A 138 3.52 23.34 8.68
CA VAL A 138 3.65 24.80 8.83
C VAL A 138 2.29 25.48 8.74
N ALA A 139 1.47 25.11 7.77
CA ALA A 139 0.14 25.68 7.58
C ALA A 139 -0.77 25.43 8.79
N ALA A 140 -0.74 24.23 9.37
CA ALA A 140 -1.49 23.88 10.58
C ALA A 140 -0.95 24.58 11.83
N LEU A 141 0.37 24.70 11.99
CA LEU A 141 0.99 25.44 13.09
C LEU A 141 0.63 26.93 13.04
N ALA A 142 0.55 27.52 11.84
CA ALA A 142 0.13 28.90 11.66
C ALA A 142 -1.29 29.16 12.20
N GLU A 143 -2.17 28.16 12.21
CA GLU A 143 -3.52 28.24 12.77
C GLU A 143 -3.58 28.18 14.31
N LEU A 144 -2.51 27.71 14.94
CA LEU A 144 -2.34 27.70 16.39
C LEU A 144 -1.65 28.98 16.90
N MET A 145 -1.10 29.78 15.98
CA MET A 145 -0.34 30.98 16.31
C MET A 145 -1.26 32.09 16.84
N PRO A 146 -0.91 32.79 17.95
CA PRO A 146 -1.76 33.81 18.55
C PRO A 146 -2.08 34.96 17.59
N ARG A 147 -3.30 35.52 17.71
CA ARG A 147 -3.89 36.56 16.83
C ARG A 147 -2.95 37.75 16.51
N ARG A 148 -1.97 38.05 17.37
CA ARG A 148 -0.97 39.12 17.19
C ARG A 148 0.05 38.82 16.10
N LEU A 149 0.50 37.57 15.96
CA LEU A 149 1.43 37.15 14.89
C LEU A 149 0.71 36.84 13.57
N ARG A 150 -0.62 36.69 13.59
CA ARG A 150 -1.43 36.40 12.40
C ARG A 150 -1.50 37.58 11.40
N ARG A 151 -1.17 38.79 11.84
CA ARG A 151 -1.11 40.00 10.99
C ARG A 151 0.22 40.13 10.23
N THR A 152 1.26 39.43 10.64
CA THR A 152 2.58 39.41 9.98
C THR A 152 2.50 38.53 8.72
N ARG A 153 3.37 38.75 7.71
CA ARG A 153 3.36 37.95 6.46
C ARG A 153 3.45 36.43 6.70
N LEU A 154 4.09 36.02 7.78
CA LEU A 154 4.19 34.62 8.26
C LEU A 154 2.84 34.00 8.67
N GLY A 155 1.89 34.78 9.18
CA GLY A 155 0.56 34.27 9.56
C GLY A 155 -0.44 34.21 8.41
N ARG A 156 -0.07 34.76 7.25
CA ARG A 156 -0.87 34.76 6.02
C ARG A 156 -0.52 33.60 5.07
N LEU A 157 0.57 32.88 5.36
CA LEU A 157 0.90 31.58 4.75
C LEU A 157 -0.02 30.50 5.35
#